data_AF-A0ABD0RVL4-F1
#
_entry.id   AF-A0ABD0RVL4-F1
#
_cell.length_a   1.000
_cell.length_b   1.000
_cell.length_c   1.000
_cell.angle_alpha   90.00
_cell.angle_beta   90.00
_cell.angle_gamma   90.00
#
_symmetry.space_group_name_H-M   'P 1'
#
loop_
_entity.id
_entity.type
_entity.pdbx_description
1 polymer ?
#
loop_
_entity_poly.entity_id
_entity_poly.type
_entity_poly.pdbx_seq_one_letter_code
_entity_poly.pdbx_strand_id
1 'polypeptide(L)' 'SDANPPALNFSWFKEDESSAVGSGQSFSALQSGRFYCEAHNQHGSQRSDAVTVT' A
#
# COMPACT_ATOMS: atom_id res chain seq x y z
N SER A 1 -3.13 13.84 -0.45
CA SER A 1 -4.35 13.48 -1.17
C SER A 1 -5.47 13.29 -0.16
N ASP A 2 -6.54 14.08 -0.25
CA ASP A 2 -7.73 13.95 0.59
C ASP A 2 -8.71 13.01 -0.13
N ALA A 3 -8.85 11.77 0.37
CA ALA A 3 -9.77 10.80 -0.20
C ALA A 3 -11.13 10.93 0.52
N ASN A 4 -12.18 11.29 -0.21
CA ASN A 4 -13.55 11.38 0.30
C ASN A 4 -14.49 10.47 -0.52
N PRO A 5 -15.04 9.38 0.05
CA PRO A 5 -14.85 8.88 1.41
C PRO A 5 -13.42 8.34 1.66
N PRO A 6 -12.99 8.30 2.94
CA PRO A 6 -11.66 7.83 3.31
C PRO A 6 -11.42 6.41 2.82
N ALA A 7 -10.18 6.11 2.44
CA ALA A 7 -9.80 4.74 2.11
C ALA A 7 -10.01 3.84 3.33
N LEU A 8 -10.87 2.83 3.16
CA LEU A 8 -11.24 1.90 4.21
C LEU A 8 -10.30 0.69 4.24
N ASN A 9 -9.65 0.39 3.11
CA ASN A 9 -8.76 -0.74 2.97
C ASN A 9 -7.40 -0.29 2.44
N PHE A 10 -6.35 -0.57 3.18
CA PHE A 10 -4.97 -0.38 2.75
C PHE A 10 -4.31 -1.74 2.61
N SER A 11 -3.75 -2.01 1.45
CA SER A 11 -2.98 -3.23 1.16
C SER A 11 -1.57 -2.84 0.76
N TRP A 12 -0.57 -3.51 1.31
CA TRP A 12 0.83 -3.27 1.02
C TRP A 12 1.33 -4.33 0.06
N PHE A 13 2.09 -3.91 -0.94
CA PHE A 13 2.65 -4.76 -1.97
C PHE A 13 4.14 -4.48 -2.09
N LYS A 14 4.91 -5.50 -2.42
CA LYS A 14 6.31 -5.36 -2.82
C LYS A 14 6.37 -5.33 -4.34
N GLU A 15 7.19 -4.48 -4.95
CA GLU A 15 7.29 -4.35 -6.41
C GLU A 15 7.67 -5.67 -7.09
N ASP A 16 8.44 -6.51 -6.41
CA ASP A 16 8.82 -7.85 -6.85
C ASP A 16 7.76 -8.94 -6.62
N GLU A 17 6.70 -8.64 -5.86
CA GLU A 17 5.66 -9.60 -5.49
C GLU A 17 4.29 -9.18 -6.05
N SER A 18 3.60 -10.15 -6.64
CA SER A 18 2.22 -9.96 -7.11
C SER A 18 1.20 -9.99 -5.97
N SER A 19 1.62 -10.42 -4.77
CA SER A 19 0.76 -10.66 -3.62
C SER A 19 0.90 -9.55 -2.58
N ALA A 20 -0.18 -9.27 -1.86
CA ALA A 20 -0.13 -8.34 -0.74
C ALA A 20 0.76 -8.91 0.36
N VAL A 21 1.79 -8.15 0.75
CA VAL A 21 2.71 -8.49 1.85
C VAL A 21 2.17 -8.09 3.21
N GLY A 22 1.13 -7.24 3.24
CA GLY A 22 0.48 -6.80 4.46
C GLY A 22 -0.79 -6.01 4.18
N SER A 23 -1.54 -5.72 5.24
CA SER A 23 -2.73 -4.88 5.20
C SER A 23 -2.78 -3.96 6.42
N GLY A 24 -3.48 -2.83 6.27
CA GLY A 24 -3.60 -1.79 7.29
C GLY A 24 -2.85 -0.52 6.92
N GLN A 25 -3.18 0.56 7.64
CA GLN A 25 -2.62 1.89 7.38
C GLN A 25 -1.12 1.96 7.68
N SER A 26 -0.63 1.11 8.58
CA SER A 26 0.78 0.97 8.93
C SER A 26 1.27 -0.43 8.60
N PHE A 27 2.42 -0.52 7.94
CA PHE A 27 3.10 -1.78 7.64
C PHE A 27 4.59 -1.66 7.97
N SER A 28 5.13 -2.74 8.55
CA SER A 28 6.54 -2.86 8.86
C SER A 28 7.18 -3.83 7.88
N ALA A 29 8.03 -3.31 7.00
CA ALA A 29 8.79 -4.16 6.09
C ALA A 29 9.82 -4.98 6.88
N LEU A 30 9.71 -6.30 6.82
CA LEU A 30 10.67 -7.24 7.43
C LEU A 30 11.89 -7.51 6.54
N GLN A 31 11.82 -7.12 5.28
CA GLN A 31 12.85 -7.35 4.27
C GLN A 31 13.11 -6.07 3.48
N SER A 32 14.32 -5.92 2.96
CA SER A 32 14.66 -4.86 2.02
C SER A 32 13.91 -5.05 0.70
N GLY A 33 13.57 -3.94 0.05
CA GLY A 33 12.90 -3.93 -1.24
C GLY A 33 12.06 -2.69 -1.46
N ARG A 34 11.38 -2.63 -2.60
CA ARG A 34 10.48 -1.53 -2.95
C ARG A 34 9.05 -1.90 -2.59
N PHE A 35 8.43 -1.10 -1.73
CA PHE A 35 7.07 -1.32 -1.26
C PHE A 35 6.18 -0.15 -1.62
N TYR A 36 4.94 -0.44 -1.99
CA TYR A 36 3.92 0.57 -2.22
C TYR A 36 2.64 0.14 -1.51
N CYS A 37 1.83 1.12 -1.09
CA CYS A 37 0.50 0.85 -0.57
C CYS A 37 -0.54 1.10 -1.67
N GLU A 38 -1.58 0.29 -1.70
CA GLU A 38 -2.77 0.50 -2.49
C GLU A 38 -3.94 0.71 -1.54
N ALA A 39 -4.50 1.91 -1.60
CA ALA A 39 -5.63 2.35 -0.81
C ALA A 39 -6.90 2.19 -1.64
N HIS A 40 -7.84 1.39 -1.16
CA HIS A 40 -9.13 1.17 -1.81
C HIS A 40 -10.24 1.91 -1.05
N ASN A 41 -11.02 2.69 -1.79
CA ASN A 41 -12.27 3.29 -1.33
C ASN A 41 -13.42 2.88 -2.26
N GLN A 42 -14.63 3.35 -1.96
CA GLN A 42 -15.82 3.05 -2.79
C GLN A 42 -15.74 3.59 -4.21
N HIS A 43 -14.85 4.55 -4.48
CA HIS A 43 -14.68 5.17 -5.79
C HIS A 43 -13.56 4.52 -6.62
N GLY A 44 -12.73 3.66 -6.03
CA GLY A 44 -11.67 2.96 -6.72
C GLY A 44 -10.45 2.67 -5.83
N SER A 45 -9.32 2.42 -6.47
CA SER A 45 -8.05 2.24 -5.79
C SER A 45 -7.05 3.32 -6.19
N GLN A 46 -6.23 3.74 -5.23
CA GLN A 46 -5.14 4.69 -5.44
C GLN A 46 -3.86 4.12 -4.85
N ARG A 47 -2.80 4.17 -5.65
CA ARG A 47 -1.48 3.68 -5.26
C ARG A 47 -0.62 4.81 -4.73
N SER A 48 0.10 4.55 -3.63
CA SER A 48 1.14 5.46 -3.14
C SER A 48 2.40 5.37 -3.99
N ASP A 49 3.28 6.36 -3.88
CA ASP A 49 4.65 6.21 -4.34
C ASP A 49 5.32 5.00 -3.67
N ALA A 50 6.17 4.32 -4.44
CA ALA A 50 6.94 3.19 -3.95
C ALA A 50 8.12 3.69 -3.13
N VAL A 51 8.22 3.20 -1.89
CA VAL A 51 9.31 3.49 -0.97
C VAL A 51 10.30 2.35 -1.00
N THR A 52 11.59 2.69 -1.09
CA THR A 52 12.66 1.69 -1.03
C THR A 52 13.10 1.54 0.43
N VAL A 53 12.98 0.32 0.96
CA VAL A 53 13.46 -0.08 2.28
C VAL A 53 14.80 -0.78 2.08
N THR A 54 15.84 -0.28 2.74
CA THR A 54 17.21 -0.82 2.72
C THR A 54 17.59 -1.41 4.05
#